data_AF-A0A8J8GMN6-F1
#
_entry.id   AF-A0A8J8GMN6-F1
#
_cell.length_a   1.000
_cell.length_b   1.000
_cell.length_c   1.000
_cell.angle_alpha   90.00
_cell.angle_beta   90.00
_cell.angle_gamma   90.00
#
_symmetry.space_group_name_H-M   'P 1'
#
loop_
_entity.id
_entity.type
_entity.pdbx_description
1 polymer ?
#
loop_
_entity_poly.entity_id
_entity_poly.type
_entity_poly.pdbx_seq_one_letter_code
_entity_poly.pdbx_strand_id
1 'polypeptide(L)' 'MREGWIRLECADCGEQWTADPAALPAPGNRFRCDHCGSERPIAAFAKTRRGLDILESFHRQPA' A
#
# COMPACT_ATOMS: atom_id res chain seq x y z
N MET A 1 -10.94 2.00 -17.25
CA MET A 1 -10.71 1.27 -15.99
C MET A 1 -9.21 1.33 -15.75
N ARG A 2 -8.75 1.88 -14.62
CA ARG A 2 -7.32 1.86 -14.27
C ARG A 2 -7.12 0.72 -13.28
N GLU A 3 -7.08 -0.49 -13.80
CA GLU A 3 -6.76 -1.70 -13.01
C GLU A 3 -5.25 -1.67 -12.71
N GLY A 4 -4.90 -1.05 -11.59
CA GLY A 4 -3.52 -0.73 -11.23
C GLY A 4 -3.01 -1.55 -10.06
N TRP A 5 -3.08 -2.87 -10.12
CA TRP A 5 -2.69 -3.73 -8.99
C TRP A 5 -1.26 -3.47 -8.49
N ILE A 6 -1.11 -3.16 -7.20
CA ILE A 6 0.20 -3.03 -6.54
C ILE A 6 0.45 -4.23 -5.61
N ARG A 7 1.71 -4.68 -5.56
CA ARG A 7 2.14 -5.72 -4.62
C ARG A 7 2.64 -5.09 -3.33
N LEU A 8 2.04 -5.50 -2.22
CA LEU A 8 2.40 -5.12 -0.87
C LEU A 8 3.05 -6.30 -0.15
N GLU A 9 3.93 -5.99 0.79
CA GLU A 9 4.59 -6.95 1.67
C GLU A 9 4.65 -6.36 3.08
N CYS A 10 4.21 -7.11 4.07
CA CYS A 10 4.42 -6.72 5.46
C CYS A 10 5.89 -6.89 5.84
N ALA A 11 6.56 -5.80 6.18
CA ALA A 11 7.96 -5.84 6.63
C ALA A 11 8.17 -6.56 7.98
N ASP A 12 7.08 -6.88 8.69
CA ASP A 12 7.12 -7.46 10.03
C ASP A 12 6.98 -9.00 9.99
N CYS A 13 5.97 -9.51 9.28
CA CYS A 13 5.74 -10.95 9.13
C CYS A 13 6.12 -11.52 7.76
N GLY A 14 6.40 -10.68 6.76
CA GLY A 14 6.72 -11.10 5.38
C GLY A 14 5.50 -11.45 4.52
N GLU A 15 4.27 -11.22 5.00
CA GLU A 15 3.04 -11.50 4.26
C GLU A 15 2.97 -10.69 2.97
N GLN A 16 2.57 -11.30 1.86
CA GLN A 16 2.55 -10.67 0.53
C GLN A 16 1.16 -10.75 -0.09
N TRP A 17 0.62 -9.59 -0.48
CA TRP A 17 -0.69 -9.52 -1.13
C TRP A 17 -0.70 -8.49 -2.25
N THR A 18 -1.71 -8.59 -3.10
CA THR A 18 -1.94 -7.64 -4.18
C THR A 18 -3.19 -6.83 -3.87
N ALA A 19 -3.09 -5.50 -3.94
CA ALA A 19 -4.18 -4.60 -3.62
C ALA A 19 -4.32 -3.52 -4.70
N ASP A 20 -5.54 -2.99 -4.83
CA ASP A 20 -5.80 -1.86 -5.71
C ASP A 20 -5.41 -0.55 -5.00
N PRO A 21 -4.53 0.28 -5.58
CA PRO A 21 -4.05 1.52 -4.96
C PRO A 21 -5.15 2.56 -4.78
N ALA A 22 -6.26 2.51 -5.55
CA ALA A 22 -7.40 3.38 -5.32
C ALA A 22 -8.32 2.87 -4.19
N ALA A 23 -8.26 1.58 -3.86
CA ALA A 23 -8.94 1.01 -2.70
C ALA A 23 -8.13 1.12 -1.40
N LEU A 24 -6.87 1.51 -1.49
CA LEU A 24 -5.99 1.69 -0.34
C LEU A 24 -6.13 3.10 0.26
N PRO A 25 -5.89 3.26 1.57
CA PRO A 25 -5.84 4.58 2.18
C PRO A 25 -4.58 5.33 1.74
N ALA A 26 -4.54 6.64 2.01
CA ALA A 26 -3.39 7.48 1.69
C ALA A 26 -2.08 6.89 2.25
N PRO A 27 -0.92 7.10 1.57
CA PRO A 27 0.37 6.51 1.97
C PRO A 27 0.77 6.79 3.43
N GLY A 28 0.35 7.92 3.98
CA GLY A 28 0.58 8.30 5.39
C GLY A 28 -0.41 7.73 6.41
N ASN A 29 -1.52 7.13 5.98
CA ASN A 29 -2.49 6.54 6.89
C ASN A 29 -1.97 5.25 7.50
N ARG A 30 -2.26 5.05 8.79
CA ARG A 30 -2.00 3.79 9.49
C ARG A 30 -2.84 2.69 8.87
N PHE A 31 -2.17 1.59 8.56
CA PHE A 31 -2.72 0.36 8.08
C PHE A 31 -2.27 -0.76 9.01
N ARG A 32 -3.24 -1.55 9.46
CA ARG A 32 -2.96 -2.72 10.29
C ARG A 32 -2.84 -3.95 9.38
N CYS A 33 -1.73 -4.66 9.50
CA CYS A 33 -1.61 -5.97 8.86
C CYS A 33 -2.65 -6.93 9.44
N ASP A 34 -3.41 -7.62 8.59
CA ASP A 34 -4.41 -8.60 9.04
C ASP A 34 -3.76 -9.88 9.60
N HIS A 35 -2.56 -10.21 9.13
CA HIS A 35 -1.85 -11.44 9.53
C HIS A 35 -1.15 -11.33 10.89
N CYS A 36 -0.37 -10.27 11.13
CA CYS A 36 0.38 -10.11 12.39
C CYS A 36 -0.19 -9.04 13.34
N GLY A 37 -1.11 -8.20 12.87
CA GLY A 37 -1.67 -7.11 13.68
C GLY A 37 -0.79 -5.86 13.78
N SER A 38 0.36 -5.80 13.09
CA SER A 38 1.27 -4.66 13.14
C SER A 38 0.68 -3.43 12.44
N GLU A 39 0.68 -2.28 13.12
CA GLU A 39 0.19 -1.00 12.61
C GLU A 39 1.33 -0.12 12.09
N ARG A 40 1.35 0.14 10.78
CA ARG A 40 2.34 1.02 10.14
C ARG A 40 1.69 1.81 9.00
N PRO A 41 2.30 2.88 8.48
CA PRO A 41 1.79 3.56 7.30
C PRO A 41 1.70 2.57 6.12
N ILE A 42 0.64 2.60 5.31
CA ILE A 42 0.51 1.71 4.14
C ILE A 42 1.71 1.84 3.18
N ALA A 43 2.35 3.01 3.12
CA ALA A 43 3.61 3.23 2.40
C ALA A 43 4.74 2.30 2.83
N ALA A 44 4.79 1.89 4.10
CA ALA A 44 5.78 0.97 4.63
C ALA A 44 5.57 -0.48 4.16
N PHE A 45 4.38 -0.79 3.63
CA PHE A 45 4.06 -2.10 3.06
C PHE A 45 4.38 -2.17 1.55
N ALA A 46 4.73 -1.05 0.91
CA ALA A 46 5.12 -1.05 -0.49
C ALA A 46 6.48 -1.75 -0.67
N LYS A 47 6.46 -2.99 -1.16
CA LYS A 47 7.66 -3.82 -1.37
C LYS A 47 8.70 -3.16 -2.28
N THR A 48 8.25 -2.38 -3.25
CA THR A 48 9.11 -1.72 -4.22
C THR A 48 8.87 -0.21 -4.23
N ARG A 49 9.93 0.55 -4.51
CA ARG A 49 9.83 1.99 -4.76
C ARG A 49 8.75 2.32 -5.80
N ARG A 50 8.59 1.45 -6.81
CA ARG A 50 7.57 1.62 -7.85
C ARG A 50 6.15 1.41 -7.34
N GLY A 51 5.92 0.45 -6.46
CA GLY A 51 4.62 0.28 -5.80
C GLY A 51 4.24 1.49 -4.95
N LEU A 52 5.23 2.07 -4.25
CA LEU A 52 5.04 3.30 -3.48
C LEU A 52 4.75 4.49 -4.41
N ASP A 53 5.52 4.69 -5.47
CA ASP A 53 5.33 5.77 -6.44
C ASP A 53 3.94 5.73 -7.11
N ILE A 54 3.45 4.52 -7.43
CA ILE A 54 2.08 4.33 -7.92
C ILE A 54 1.08 4.78 -6.84
N LEU A 55 1.19 4.26 -5.61
CA LEU A 55 0.29 4.62 -4.52
C LEU A 55 0.29 6.14 -4.27
N GLU A 56 1.46 6.76 -4.19
CA GLU A 56 1.62 8.20 -4.05
C GLU A 56 0.98 8.94 -5.22
N SER A 57 1.21 8.51 -6.46
CA SER A 57 0.61 9.12 -7.65
C SER A 57 -0.92 9.08 -7.64
N PHE A 58 -1.52 7.98 -7.17
CA PHE A 58 -2.97 7.86 -7.03
C PHE A 58 -3.54 8.83 -5.99
N HIS A 59 -2.84 9.05 -4.87
CA HIS A 59 -3.28 9.99 -3.83
C HIS A 59 -2.84 11.44 -4.03
N ARG A 60 -1.87 11.68 -4.92
CA ARG A 60 -1.34 13.02 -5.24
C ARG A 60 -2.18 13.75 -6.27
N GLN A 61 -3.06 13.07 -7.01
CA GLN A 61 -3.99 13.76 -7.92
C GLN A 61 -5.04 14.52 -7.08
N PRO A 62 -5.07 15.87 -7.13
CA PRO A 62 -6.21 16.61 -6.59
C PRO A 62 -7.45 16.24 -7.41
N ALA A 63 -8.57 16.00 -6.71
CA ALA A 63 -9.89 15.89 -7.32
C ALA A 63 -10.26 17.16 -8.10
#